data_AF-A0A932HIR6-F1
#
_entry.id   AF-A0A932HIR6-F1
#
_cell.length_a   1.000
_cell.length_b   1.000
_cell.length_c   1.000
_cell.angle_alpha   90.00
_cell.angle_beta   90.00
_cell.angle_gamma   90.00
#
_symmetry.space_group_name_H-M   'P 1'
#
loop_
_entity.id
_entity.type
_entity.pdbx_description
1 polymer ?
#
loop_
_entity_poly.entity_id
_entity_poly.type
_entity_poly.pdbx_seq_one_letter_code
_entity_poly.pdbx_strand_id
1 'polypeptide(L)'
;MDRHTRQALIEKYRDGYRVVSQALQGVSEQELDARPAPGKWSAREIVHHLADSEMTSAIRLRRLIAEDRPMWSAGWRSMRSMPTTTRTRSAARGPQRDRHNGSGPQRG
;
A
#
# COMPACT_ATOMS: atom_id res chain seq x y z
N MET A 1 -8.43 -8.16 27.59
CA MET A 1 -8.40 -9.30 26.66
C MET A 1 -8.05 -10.55 27.45
N ASP A 2 -8.91 -11.56 27.44
CA ASP A 2 -8.67 -12.83 28.11
C ASP A 2 -7.68 -13.71 27.31
N ARG A 3 -7.23 -14.82 27.92
CA ARG A 3 -6.23 -15.72 27.34
C ARG A 3 -6.72 -16.40 26.06
N HIS A 4 -7.99 -16.79 25.97
CA HIS A 4 -8.54 -17.48 24.80
C HIS A 4 -8.64 -16.53 23.62
N THR A 5 -9.18 -15.33 23.84
CA THR A 5 -9.24 -14.30 22.80
C THR A 5 -7.84 -13.95 22.28
N ARG A 6 -6.85 -13.81 23.18
CA ARG A 6 -5.46 -13.56 22.79
C ARG A 6 -4.91 -14.69 21.91
N GLN A 7 -5.11 -15.93 22.33
CA GLN A 7 -4.60 -17.10 21.62
C GLN A 7 -5.22 -17.22 20.21
N ALA A 8 -6.54 -17.02 20.10
CA ALA A 8 -7.25 -17.04 18.82
C ALA A 8 -6.74 -15.96 17.85
N LEU A 9 -6.43 -14.75 18.35
CA LEU A 9 -5.87 -13.69 17.52
C LEU A 9 -4.45 -14.01 17.04
N ILE A 10 -3.60 -14.61 17.89
CA ILE A 10 -2.25 -15.07 17.51
C ILE A 10 -2.35 -16.15 16.42
N GLU A 11 -3.27 -17.10 16.57
CA GLU A 11 -3.53 -18.13 15.57
C GLU A 11 -3.99 -17.55 14.24
N LYS A 12 -4.96 -16.63 14.27
CA LYS A 12 -5.43 -15.94 13.08
C LYS A 12 -4.33 -15.15 12.38
N TYR A 13 -3.48 -14.45 13.13
CA TYR A 13 -2.36 -13.70 12.57
C TYR A 13 -1.36 -14.64 11.88
N ARG A 14 -0.98 -15.73 12.55
CA ARG A 14 -0.08 -16.76 12.01
C ARG A 14 -0.63 -17.40 10.73
N ASP A 15 -1.94 -17.63 10.69
CA ASP A 15 -2.62 -18.25 9.54
C ASP A 15 -2.79 -17.30 8.34
N GLY A 16 -2.68 -15.99 8.56
CA GLY A 16 -2.90 -14.97 7.53
C GLY A 16 -2.02 -15.14 6.30
N TYR A 17 -0.74 -15.52 6.48
CA TYR A 17 0.16 -15.81 5.36
C TYR A 17 -0.39 -16.90 4.44
N ARG A 18 -0.84 -18.03 5.02
CA ARG A 18 -1.41 -19.16 4.26
C ARG A 18 -2.62 -18.71 3.45
N VAL A 19 -3.52 -17.95 4.06
CA VAL A 19 -4.75 -17.45 3.40
C VAL A 19 -4.39 -16.58 2.19
N VAL A 20 -3.45 -15.65 2.33
CA VAL A 20 -3.02 -14.77 1.23
C VAL A 20 -2.32 -15.56 0.13
N SER A 21 -1.39 -16.45 0.49
CA SER A 21 -0.67 -17.26 -0.50
C SER A 21 -1.59 -18.18 -1.29
N GLN A 22 -2.58 -18.80 -0.64
CA GLN A 22 -3.57 -19.64 -1.32
C GLN A 22 -4.47 -18.84 -2.27
N ALA A 23 -4.84 -17.61 -1.92
CA ALA A 23 -5.64 -16.75 -2.78
C ALA A 23 -4.93 -16.35 -4.09
N LEU A 24 -3.60 -16.47 -4.14
CA LEU A 24 -2.78 -16.13 -5.31
C LEU A 24 -2.38 -17.37 -6.12
N GLN A 25 -2.74 -18.58 -5.68
CA GLN A 25 -2.40 -19.80 -6.42
C GLN A 25 -3.14 -19.84 -7.76
N GLY A 26 -2.39 -20.06 -8.85
CA GLY A 26 -2.93 -20.18 -10.20
C GLY A 26 -3.29 -18.85 -10.86
N VAL A 27 -3.07 -17.71 -10.21
CA VAL A 27 -3.30 -16.38 -10.80
C VAL A 27 -2.19 -16.08 -11.80
N SER A 28 -2.57 -15.69 -13.02
CA SER A 28 -1.64 -15.29 -14.08
C SER A 28 -1.04 -13.90 -13.85
N GLU A 29 0.08 -13.59 -14.53
CA GLU A 29 0.70 -12.26 -14.48
C GLU A 29 -0.27 -11.16 -14.93
N GLN A 30 -1.09 -11.42 -15.96
CA GLN A 30 -2.08 -10.47 -16.45
C GLN A 30 -3.19 -10.19 -15.42
N GLU A 31 -3.63 -11.22 -14.69
CA GLU A 31 -4.63 -11.08 -13.62
C GLU A 31 -4.04 -10.36 -12.40
N LEU A 32 -2.76 -10.58 -12.08
CA LEU A 32 -2.07 -9.86 -11.01
C LEU A 32 -1.98 -8.35 -11.29
N ASP A 33 -1.90 -7.95 -12.55
CA ASP A 33 -1.77 -6.55 -12.99
C ASP A 33 -3.13 -5.91 -13.35
N ALA A 34 -4.20 -6.71 -13.43
CA ALA A 34 -5.54 -6.22 -13.71
C ALA A 34 -6.03 -5.25 -12.62
N ARG A 35 -6.56 -4.10 -13.04
CA ARG A 35 -7.16 -3.11 -12.14
C ARG A 35 -8.69 -3.17 -12.24
N PRO A 36 -9.41 -3.31 -11.11
CA PRO A 36 -10.87 -3.48 -11.13
C PRO A 36 -11.62 -2.19 -11.54
N ALA A 37 -11.00 -1.02 -11.35
CA ALA A 37 -11.51 0.28 -11.80
C ALA A 37 -10.38 1.31 -11.87
N PRO A 38 -10.57 2.43 -12.60
CA PRO A 38 -9.60 3.53 -12.63
C PRO A 38 -9.21 4.00 -11.22
N GLY A 39 -7.90 4.03 -10.95
CA GLY A 39 -7.36 4.47 -9.66
C GLY A 39 -7.45 3.46 -8.51
N LYS A 40 -7.91 2.23 -8.77
CA LYS A 40 -7.85 1.12 -7.80
C LYS A 40 -6.56 0.33 -7.97
N TRP A 41 -6.12 -0.31 -6.90
CA TRP A 41 -4.93 -1.13 -6.91
C TRP A 41 -5.19 -2.47 -7.58
N SER A 42 -4.16 -3.00 -8.24
CA SER A 42 -4.13 -4.39 -8.70
C SER A 42 -3.88 -5.36 -7.53
N ALA A 43 -4.08 -6.65 -7.76
CA ALA A 43 -3.76 -7.67 -6.76
C ALA A 43 -2.27 -7.64 -6.39
N ARG A 44 -1.38 -7.42 -7.37
CA ARG A 44 0.06 -7.26 -7.12
C ARG A 44 0.36 -6.11 -6.18
N GLU A 45 -0.21 -4.92 -6.45
CA GLU A 45 0.00 -3.72 -5.64
C GLU A 45 -0.50 -3.93 -4.19
N ILE A 46 -1.65 -4.58 -4.02
CA ILE A 46 -2.20 -4.91 -2.70
C ILE A 46 -1.27 -5.83 -1.92
N VAL A 47 -0.77 -6.91 -2.53
CA VAL A 47 0.07 -7.91 -1.85
C VAL A 47 1.43 -7.32 -1.46
N HIS A 48 2.04 -6.50 -2.32
CA HIS A 48 3.29 -5.80 -1.99
C HIS A 48 3.08 -4.82 -0.83
N HIS A 49 2.01 -4.03 -0.87
CA HIS A 49 1.71 -3.09 0.20
C HIS A 49 1.42 -3.80 1.54
N LEU A 50 0.76 -4.96 1.49
CA LEU A 50 0.54 -5.79 2.67
C LEU A 50 1.89 -6.25 3.25
N ALA A 51 2.80 -6.77 2.43
CA ALA A 51 4.11 -7.22 2.86
C ALA A 51 4.93 -6.08 3.52
N ASP A 52 4.94 -4.89 2.93
CA ASP A 52 5.63 -3.71 3.47
C ASP A 52 5.04 -3.27 4.83
N SER A 53 3.71 -3.32 4.94
CA SER A 53 2.98 -2.96 6.17
C SER A 53 3.25 -3.96 7.30
N GLU A 54 3.31 -5.26 6.99
CA GLU A 54 3.65 -6.31 7.93
C GLU A 54 5.11 -6.18 8.40
N MET A 55 6.05 -5.96 7.48
CA MET A 55 7.46 -5.73 7.84
C MET A 55 7.62 -4.51 8.75
N THR A 56 6.94 -3.40 8.43
CA THR A 56 6.93 -2.20 9.27
C THR A 56 6.37 -2.47 10.67
N SER A 57 5.28 -3.23 10.76
CA SER A 57 4.65 -3.59 12.05
C SER A 57 5.55 -4.50 12.88
N ALA A 58 6.21 -5.46 12.25
CA ALA A 58 7.13 -6.38 12.91
C ALA A 58 8.39 -5.65 13.44
N ILE A 59 8.91 -4.65 12.71
CA ILE A 59 10.00 -3.79 13.20
C ILE A 59 9.51 -3.00 14.42
N ARG A 60 8.34 -2.36 14.34
CA ARG A 60 7.78 -1.59 15.47
C ARG A 60 7.60 -2.44 16.73
N LEU A 61 7.12 -3.67 16.60
CA LEU A 61 6.97 -4.59 17.72
C LEU A 61 8.31 -4.91 18.37
N ARG A 62 9.35 -5.21 17.57
CA ARG A 62 10.70 -5.48 18.10
C ARG A 62 11.28 -4.27 18.84
N ARG A 63 11.09 -3.06 18.31
CA ARG A 63 11.53 -1.82 18.96
C ARG A 63 10.78 -1.55 20.25
N LEU A 64 9.48 -1.85 20.30
CA LEU A 64 8.68 -1.74 21.53
C LEU A 64 9.20 -2.64 22.66
N ILE A 65 9.75 -3.81 22.32
CA ILE A 65 10.31 -4.75 23.30
C ILE A 65 11.74 -4.34 23.69
N ALA A 66 12.53 -3.81 22.75
CA ALA A 66 13.97 -3.59 22.92
C ALA A 66 14.36 -2.17 23.39
N GLU A 67 13.49 -1.17 23.23
CA GLU A 67 13.81 0.24 23.50
C GLU A 67 12.89 0.80 24.61
N ASP A 68 13.45 1.55 25.57
CA ASP A 68 12.65 2.22 26.62
C ASP A 68 11.71 3.29 26.07
N ARG A 69 12.11 3.93 24.95
CA ARG A 69 11.36 4.99 24.27
C ARG A 69 11.41 4.80 22.75
N PRO A 70 10.61 3.86 22.20
CA PRO A 70 10.66 3.54 20.79
C PRO A 70 10.23 4.73 19.93
N MET A 71 11.15 5.24 19.11
CA MET A 71 10.81 6.30 18.15
C MET A 71 10.12 5.69 16.93
N TRP A 72 8.82 5.89 16.83
CA TRP A 72 8.05 5.59 15.63
C TRP A 72 8.52 6.51 14.49
N SER A 73 8.77 5.97 13.29
CA SER A 73 9.23 6.77 12.14
C SER A 73 8.38 8.04 11.97
N ALA A 74 9.02 9.20 11.83
CA ALA A 74 8.44 10.55 11.96
C ALA A 74 7.15 10.82 11.14
N GLY A 75 6.83 9.98 10.15
CA GLY A 75 5.61 10.08 9.34
C GLY A 75 4.30 9.88 10.11
N TRP A 76 4.23 9.01 11.14
CA TRP A 76 2.94 8.75 11.81
C TRP A 76 2.46 9.95 12.66
N ARG A 77 3.37 10.70 13.30
CA ARG A 77 3.05 11.91 14.07
C ARG A 77 2.67 13.05 13.12
N SER A 78 3.32 13.12 11.96
CA SER A 78 2.97 14.06 10.89
C SER A 78 1.58 13.77 10.29
N MET A 79 1.20 12.50 10.11
CA MET A 79 -0.14 12.09 9.63
C MET A 79 -1.28 12.46 10.59
N ARG A 80 -1.05 12.46 11.91
CA ARG A 80 -2.09 12.86 12.90
C ARG A 80 -2.40 14.36 12.85
N SER A 81 -1.47 15.17 12.34
CA SER A 81 -1.62 16.62 12.19
C SER A 81 -2.03 17.05 10.77
N MET A 82 -2.33 16.10 9.87
CA MET A 82 -2.82 16.43 8.53
C MET A 82 -4.33 16.75 8.56
N PRO A 83 -4.78 17.83 7.90
CA PRO A 83 -6.21 18.07 7.71
C PRO A 83 -6.82 16.91 6.91
N THR A 84 -8.02 16.47 7.32
CA THR A 84 -8.77 15.34 6.74
C THR A 84 -9.14 15.51 5.27
N THR A 85 -8.86 16.67 4.67
CA THR A 85 -9.10 16.99 3.26
C THR A 85 -8.09 16.38 2.29
N THR A 86 -6.95 15.85 2.77
CA THR A 86 -5.98 15.15 1.90
C THR A 86 -6.30 13.66 1.74
N ARG A 87 -7.58 13.26 1.86
CA ARG A 87 -8.04 11.90 1.53
C ARG A 87 -8.72 11.82 0.16
N THR A 88 -8.20 12.50 -0.85
CA THR A 88 -8.49 12.16 -2.26
C THR A 88 -7.53 12.87 -3.23
N ARG A 89 -6.64 12.09 -3.85
CA ARG A 89 -6.13 12.16 -5.24
C ARG A 89 -4.65 11.74 -5.30
N SER A 90 -4.42 10.42 -5.40
CA SER A 90 -3.36 9.91 -6.27
C SER A 90 -3.99 8.91 -7.24
N ALA A 91 -4.93 9.43 -8.02
CA ALA A 91 -5.57 8.76 -9.15
C ALA A 91 -5.94 9.84 -10.16
N ALA A 92 -4.94 10.44 -10.79
CA ALA A 92 -5.05 11.22 -12.03
C ALA A 92 -3.65 11.71 -12.46
N ARG A 93 -2.86 10.84 -13.07
CA ARG A 93 -1.98 11.29 -14.18
C ARG A 93 -2.61 10.77 -15.47
N GLY A 94 -3.56 11.56 -15.98
CA GLY A 94 -3.93 11.50 -17.39
C GLY A 94 -2.79 12.10 -18.24
N PRO A 95 -2.76 11.80 -19.55
CA PRO A 95 -1.57 11.98 -20.36
C PRO A 95 -1.22 13.46 -20.54
N GLN A 96 0.09 13.72 -20.46
CA GLN A 96 0.72 14.98 -20.82
C GLN A 96 0.31 15.33 -22.26
N ARG A 97 -0.49 16.38 -22.43
CA ARG A 97 -0.76 16.93 -23.76
C ARG A 97 0.53 17.57 -24.28
N ASP A 98 1.13 16.95 -25.27
CA ASP A 98 2.16 17.56 -26.09
C ASP A 98 1.57 18.81 -26.77
N ARG A 99 1.99 19.98 -26.29
CA ARG A 99 1.79 21.24 -27.00
C ARG A 99 3.04 21.52 -27.82
N HIS A 100 3.14 21.00 -29.04
CA HIS A 100 3.96 21.63 -30.09
C HIS A 100 3.11 21.64 -31.36
N ASN A 101 2.38 22.75 -31.54
CA ASN A 101 1.71 23.09 -32.79
C ASN A 101 2.75 23.67 -33.76
N GLY A 102 2.66 23.27 -35.02
CA GLY A 102 3.64 23.56 -36.07
C GLY A 102 3.62 25.01 -36.53
N SER A 103 4.82 25.51 -36.83
CA SER A 103 5.02 26.65 -37.71
C SER A 103 5.30 26.11 -39.11
N GLY A 104 4.38 26.35 -40.04
CA GLY A 104 4.49 25.97 -41.45
C GLY A 104 5.58 26.75 -42.21
N PRO A 105 5.92 26.33 -43.44
CA PRO A 105 7.02 26.90 -44.21
C PRO A 105 6.63 28.24 -44.84
N GLN A 106 7.49 29.25 -44.71
CA GLN A 106 7.40 30.49 -45.49
C GLN A 106 7.85 30.21 -46.92
N ARG A 107 6.97 30.49 -47.90
CA ARG A 107 7.33 30.73 -49.28
C ARG A 107 7.39 32.25 -49.48
N GLY A 108 8.47 32.72 -50.07
CA GLY A 108 8.71 34.10 -50.50
C GLY A 108 10.04 34.14 -51.22
#